data_AF-A0A929L6A7-F1
#
_entry.id   AF-A0A929L6A7-F1
#
_cell.length_a   1.000
_cell.length_b   1.000
_cell.length_c   1.000
_cell.angle_alpha   90.00
_cell.angle_beta   90.00
_cell.angle_gamma   90.00
#
_symmetry.space_group_name_H-M   'P 1'
#
loop_
_entity.id
_entity.type
_entity.pdbx_description
1 polymer ?
#
loop_
_entity_poly.entity_id
_entity_poly.type
_entity_poly.pdbx_seq_one_letter_code
_entity_poly.pdbx_strand_id
1 'polypeptide(L)'
;MKKLLFLCLPVALLYACGDKAHKTDIEFDKSTEGLHILKVKDTFNVYKGSYFVLTDVKNDTKDTIESVTVDVNYVDQEGDIVAQSNSVTSKPMLPGETVTVENKYDFGTSENDRPYKIQVKAKSMF
;
A
#
# COMPACT_ATOMS: atom_id res chain seq x y z
N MET A 1 -24.60 -54.56 30.05
CA MET A 1 -25.13 -53.19 29.85
C MET A 1 -24.35 -52.24 30.74
N LYS A 2 -23.58 -51.30 30.17
CA LYS A 2 -23.15 -50.07 30.87
C LYS A 2 -22.77 -49.06 29.78
N LYS A 3 -23.68 -48.11 29.55
CA LYS A 3 -23.44 -46.94 28.69
C LYS A 3 -22.55 -46.00 29.49
N LEU A 4 -21.38 -45.63 28.96
CA LEU A 4 -20.60 -44.52 29.47
C LEU A 4 -20.86 -43.32 28.57
N LEU A 5 -21.45 -42.31 29.18
CA LEU A 5 -21.88 -41.06 28.57
C LEU A 5 -20.76 -40.02 28.72
N PHE A 6 -20.55 -39.26 27.64
CA PHE A 6 -20.24 -37.84 27.59
C PHE A 6 -18.80 -37.31 27.84
N LEU A 7 -18.32 -36.69 26.76
CA LEU A 7 -17.88 -35.29 26.70
C LEU A 7 -16.47 -34.99 27.22
N CYS A 8 -15.53 -34.81 26.30
CA CYS A 8 -14.71 -33.60 26.32
C CYS A 8 -14.37 -33.18 24.89
N LEU A 9 -14.57 -31.88 24.68
CA LEU A 9 -14.57 -31.14 23.42
C LEU A 9 -13.36 -31.43 22.53
N PRO A 10 -13.52 -31.39 21.20
CA PRO A 10 -12.37 -31.17 20.33
C PRO A 10 -11.78 -29.81 20.73
N VAL A 11 -10.47 -29.81 21.02
CA VAL A 11 -9.62 -28.62 21.11
C VAL A 11 -9.58 -27.99 19.71
N ALA A 12 -10.68 -27.34 19.34
CA ALA A 12 -10.83 -26.62 18.11
C ALA A 12 -10.59 -25.14 18.40
N LEU A 13 -9.55 -24.62 17.78
CA LEU A 13 -9.31 -23.20 17.53
C LEU A 13 -9.27 -22.29 18.76
N LEU A 14 -8.10 -22.23 19.38
CA LEU A 14 -7.57 -20.96 19.88
C LEU A 14 -6.38 -20.54 19.01
N TYR A 15 -6.63 -20.38 17.70
CA TYR A 15 -5.89 -19.39 16.89
C TYR A 15 -6.66 -18.08 16.99
N ALA A 16 -6.59 -17.45 18.16
CA ALA A 16 -7.07 -16.11 18.38
C ALA A 16 -6.01 -15.36 19.18
N CYS A 17 -4.89 -15.07 18.52
CA CYS A 17 -3.85 -14.17 19.01
C CYS A 17 -2.96 -13.85 17.80
N GLY A 18 -2.99 -12.70 17.14
CA GLY A 18 -3.82 -11.52 17.26
C GLY A 18 -3.40 -10.65 16.08
N ASP A 19 -4.08 -10.78 14.94
CA ASP A 19 -3.87 -9.89 13.80
C ASP A 19 -4.46 -8.53 14.17
N LYS A 20 -3.71 -7.73 14.95
CA LYS A 20 -3.87 -6.28 14.86
C LYS A 20 -3.58 -5.96 13.40
N ALA A 21 -4.63 -5.74 12.61
CA ALA A 21 -4.51 -5.22 11.27
C ALA A 21 -3.56 -4.03 11.35
N HIS A 22 -2.37 -4.17 10.77
CA HIS A 22 -1.40 -3.09 10.67
C HIS A 22 -2.07 -2.01 9.81
N LYS A 23 -2.58 -0.96 10.45
CA LYS A 23 -3.19 0.16 9.75
C LYS A 23 -2.09 1.18 9.52
N THR A 24 -1.55 1.20 8.31
CA THR A 24 -0.59 2.23 7.91
C THR A 24 -1.31 3.55 7.72
N ASP A 25 -0.76 4.63 8.27
CA ASP A 25 -1.25 5.96 7.94
C ASP A 25 -0.83 6.33 6.51
N ILE A 26 -1.74 6.96 5.77
CA ILE A 26 -1.50 7.36 4.38
C ILE A 26 -1.55 8.88 4.28
N GLU A 27 -0.44 9.46 3.84
CA GLU A 27 -0.29 10.87 3.52
C GLU A 27 0.01 11.00 2.03
N PHE A 28 -0.62 11.94 1.32
CA PHE A 28 -0.31 12.15 -0.09
C PHE A 28 -0.56 13.59 -0.53
N ASP A 29 0.30 14.04 -1.46
CA ASP A 29 0.15 15.34 -2.10
C ASP A 29 -1.00 15.26 -3.11
N LYS A 30 -2.15 15.84 -2.75
CA LYS A 30 -3.38 15.72 -3.54
C LYS A 30 -3.22 16.21 -4.98
N SER A 31 -2.40 17.24 -5.18
CA SER A 31 -2.19 17.91 -6.48
C SER A 31 -0.77 18.38 -6.66
N THR A 32 -0.13 17.95 -7.74
CA THR A 32 1.20 18.40 -8.16
C THR A 32 1.23 18.46 -9.68
N GLU A 33 1.65 19.59 -10.26
CA GLU A 33 1.84 19.73 -11.72
C GLU A 33 0.61 19.37 -12.58
N GLY A 34 -0.60 19.54 -12.03
CA GLY A 34 -1.85 19.19 -12.73
C GLY A 34 -2.18 17.70 -12.73
N LEU A 35 -1.42 16.88 -12.00
CA LEU A 35 -1.80 15.54 -11.61
C LEU A 35 -2.54 15.57 -10.27
N HIS A 36 -3.68 14.88 -10.20
CA HIS A 36 -4.44 14.70 -8.97
C HIS A 36 -4.40 13.24 -8.49
N ILE A 37 -3.93 13.02 -7.27
CA ILE A 37 -4.09 11.73 -6.59
C ILE A 37 -5.52 11.65 -6.03
N LEU A 38 -6.34 10.76 -6.59
CA LEU A 38 -7.72 10.57 -6.18
C LEU A 38 -7.85 9.60 -5.01
N LYS A 39 -6.97 8.59 -4.98
CA LYS A 39 -7.03 7.49 -4.02
C LYS A 39 -5.68 6.82 -3.88
N VAL A 40 -5.36 6.42 -2.66
CA VAL A 40 -4.24 5.54 -2.33
C VAL A 40 -4.77 4.39 -1.49
N LYS A 41 -4.33 3.17 -1.81
CA LYS A 41 -4.60 1.98 -1.02
C LYS A 41 -3.32 1.18 -0.83
N ASP A 42 -3.03 0.80 0.41
CA ASP A 42 -1.94 -0.11 0.74
C ASP A 42 -2.44 -1.54 0.99
N THR A 43 -1.52 -2.50 0.86
CA THR A 43 -1.70 -3.89 1.31
C THR A 43 -0.33 -4.46 1.66
N PHE A 44 -0.20 -5.01 2.87
CA PHE A 44 1.00 -5.73 3.28
C PHE A 44 0.81 -7.24 3.21
N ASN A 45 1.71 -7.93 2.53
CA ASN A 45 1.78 -9.39 2.50
C ASN A 45 2.76 -9.88 3.57
N VAL A 46 2.22 -10.26 4.72
CA VAL A 46 2.99 -10.74 5.89
C VAL A 46 3.90 -11.94 5.60
N TYR A 47 3.53 -12.81 4.65
CA TYR A 47 4.32 -14.01 4.32
C TYR A 47 5.53 -13.71 3.46
N LYS A 48 5.45 -12.66 2.63
CA LYS A 48 6.52 -12.25 1.72
C LYS A 48 7.31 -11.06 2.24
N GLY A 49 6.76 -10.31 3.19
CA GLY A 49 7.31 -9.01 3.56
C GLY A 49 7.10 -7.93 2.52
N SER A 50 6.19 -8.16 1.57
CA SER A 50 5.98 -7.25 0.44
C SER A 50 4.86 -6.28 0.75
N TYR A 51 5.11 -5.00 0.52
CA TYR A 51 4.13 -3.94 0.60
C TYR A 51 3.72 -3.50 -0.81
N PHE A 52 2.41 -3.39 -1.04
CA PHE A 52 1.83 -2.99 -2.32
C PHE A 52 1.03 -1.71 -2.12
N VAL A 53 1.30 -0.69 -2.94
CA VAL A 53 0.58 0.59 -2.95
C VAL A 53 -0.06 0.78 -4.31
N LEU A 54 -1.38 0.93 -4.33
CA LEU A 54 -2.15 1.30 -5.51
C LEU A 54 -2.54 2.76 -5.41
N THR A 55 -2.17 3.55 -6.42
CA THR A 55 -2.43 4.99 -6.47
C THR A 55 -3.22 5.33 -7.73
N ASP A 56 -4.42 5.87 -7.58
CA ASP A 56 -5.21 6.38 -8.69
C ASP A 56 -4.81 7.84 -8.96
N VAL A 57 -4.25 8.10 -10.13
CA VAL A 57 -3.78 9.43 -10.57
C VAL A 57 -4.59 9.89 -11.77
N LYS A 58 -5.10 11.12 -11.70
CA LYS A 58 -5.84 11.79 -12.78
C LYS A 58 -4.98 12.89 -13.41
N ASN A 59 -4.93 12.93 -14.74
CA ASN A 59 -4.39 14.08 -15.47
C ASN A 59 -5.49 15.15 -15.59
N ASP A 60 -5.38 16.22 -14.80
CA ASP A 60 -6.30 17.38 -14.87
C ASP A 60 -5.75 18.54 -15.71
N THR A 61 -4.64 18.32 -16.43
CA THR A 61 -4.13 19.26 -17.43
C THR A 61 -4.93 19.19 -18.73
N LYS A 62 -4.64 20.12 -19.64
CA LYS A 62 -5.17 20.08 -21.02
C LYS A 62 -4.24 19.32 -21.99
N ASP A 63 -3.08 18.90 -21.51
CA ASP A 63 -2.02 18.33 -22.32
C ASP A 63 -1.88 16.82 -22.04
N THR A 64 -1.35 16.09 -23.02
CA THR A 64 -0.94 14.70 -22.82
C THR A 64 0.32 14.69 -21.95
N ILE A 65 0.35 13.84 -20.93
CA ILE A 65 1.53 13.62 -20.08
C ILE A 65 2.22 12.34 -20.54
N GLU A 66 3.47 12.43 -20.98
CA GLU A 66 4.22 11.30 -21.55
C GLU A 66 4.40 10.15 -20.56
N SER A 67 4.70 10.47 -19.31
CA SER A 67 4.68 9.50 -18.22
C SER A 67 4.48 10.14 -16.85
N VAL A 68 3.94 9.35 -15.92
CA VAL A 68 3.74 9.73 -14.52
C VAL A 68 4.60 8.84 -13.65
N THR A 69 5.36 9.46 -12.74
CA THR A 69 6.05 8.75 -11.65
C THR A 69 5.23 8.87 -10.37
N VAL A 70 5.02 7.75 -9.69
CA VAL A 70 4.51 7.69 -8.32
C VAL A 70 5.66 7.31 -7.40
N ASP A 71 6.06 8.23 -6.53
CA ASP A 71 7.06 8.04 -5.49
C ASP A 71 6.35 7.69 -4.17
N VAL A 72 6.86 6.68 -3.47
CA VAL A 72 6.38 6.26 -2.15
C VAL A 72 7.54 6.28 -1.16
N ASN A 73 7.38 7.06 -0.09
CA ASN A 73 8.27 6.99 1.08
C ASN A 73 7.60 6.16 2.17
N TYR A 74 8.38 5.30 2.79
CA TYR A 74 7.98 4.49 3.92
C TYR A 74 8.61 5.05 5.19
N VAL A 75 7.76 5.39 6.15
CA VAL A 75 8.14 6.15 7.34
C VAL A 75 7.88 5.31 8.58
N ASP A 76 8.85 5.25 9.49
CA ASP A 76 8.72 4.54 10.76
C ASP A 76 7.93 5.37 11.81
N GLN A 77 7.91 4.87 13.05
CA GLN A 77 7.20 5.53 14.16
C GLN A 77 7.89 6.81 14.65
N GLU A 78 9.19 6.93 14.44
CA GLU A 78 9.99 8.10 14.85
C GLU A 78 9.87 9.24 13.82
N GLY A 79 9.39 8.91 12.61
CA GLY A 79 9.17 9.84 11.52
C GLY A 79 10.27 9.80 10.47
N ASP A 80 11.19 8.84 10.56
CA ASP A 80 12.29 8.68 9.63
C ASP A 80 11.89 7.87 8.39
N ILE A 81 12.44 8.26 7.24
CA ILE A 81 12.25 7.52 5.99
C ILE A 81 13.17 6.30 6.01
N VAL A 82 12.58 5.11 6.14
CA VAL A 82 13.32 3.84 6.20
C VAL A 82 13.45 3.14 4.85
N ALA A 83 12.59 3.50 3.89
CA ALA A 83 12.65 2.99 2.53
C ALA A 83 11.97 3.94 1.54
N GLN A 84 12.30 3.78 0.27
CA GLN A 84 11.68 4.49 -0.84
C GLN A 84 11.49 3.54 -2.03
N SER A 85 10.42 3.77 -2.79
CA SER A 85 10.15 3.09 -4.05
C SER A 85 9.48 4.03 -5.02
N ASN A 86 9.56 3.72 -6.30
CA ASN A 86 8.83 4.46 -7.34
C ASN A 86 8.33 3.54 -8.45
N SER A 87 7.27 3.98 -9.11
CA SER A 87 6.71 3.31 -10.30
C SER A 87 6.38 4.34 -11.35
N VAL A 88 6.58 3.99 -12.63
CA VAL A 88 6.33 4.88 -13.77
C VAL A 88 5.26 4.27 -14.67
N THR A 89 4.34 5.09 -15.18
CA THR A 89 3.38 4.64 -16.19
C THR A 89 4.09 4.23 -17.47
N SER A 90 3.67 3.13 -18.07
CA SER A 90 4.27 2.62 -19.31
C SER A 90 3.71 3.26 -20.59
N LYS A 91 2.70 4.14 -20.43
CA LYS A 91 2.03 4.83 -21.53
C LYS A 91 1.73 6.27 -21.14
N PRO A 92 1.62 7.16 -22.15
CA PRO A 92 1.13 8.51 -21.93
C PRO A 92 -0.29 8.52 -21.38
N MET A 93 -0.58 9.54 -20.57
CA MET A 93 -1.91 9.83 -20.04
C MET A 93 -2.54 10.99 -20.79
N LEU A 94 -3.72 10.75 -21.36
CA LEU A 94 -4.50 11.79 -22.02
C LEU A 94 -5.13 12.77 -21.01
N PRO A 95 -5.51 13.99 -21.45
CA PRO A 95 -6.26 14.93 -20.62
C PRO A 95 -7.54 14.30 -20.05
N GLY A 96 -7.74 14.41 -18.73
CA GLY A 96 -8.88 13.87 -18.00
C GLY A 96 -8.79 12.37 -17.67
N GLU A 97 -7.79 11.65 -18.19
CA GLU A 97 -7.61 10.23 -17.94
C GLU A 97 -7.24 9.96 -16.48
N THR A 98 -7.72 8.84 -15.94
CA THR A 98 -7.30 8.31 -14.64
C THR A 98 -6.62 6.97 -14.84
N VAL A 99 -5.45 6.79 -14.24
CA VAL A 99 -4.70 5.53 -14.25
C VAL A 99 -4.42 5.07 -12.83
N THR A 100 -4.38 3.76 -12.63
CA THR A 100 -3.91 3.15 -11.38
C THR A 100 -2.46 2.76 -11.55
N VAL A 101 -1.58 3.31 -10.69
CA VAL A 101 -0.16 2.96 -10.64
C VAL A 101 0.06 2.02 -9.46
N GLU A 102 0.64 0.85 -9.73
CA GLU A 102 1.05 -0.10 -8.71
C GLU A 102 2.52 0.12 -8.35
N ASN A 103 2.78 0.22 -7.05
CA ASN A 103 4.12 0.26 -6.48
C ASN A 103 4.31 -0.90 -5.49
N LYS A 104 5.48 -1.52 -5.53
CA LYS A 104 5.86 -2.63 -4.65
C LYS A 104 7.19 -2.34 -3.99
N TYR A 105 7.28 -2.60 -2.69
CA TYR A 105 8.54 -2.65 -1.97
C TYR A 105 8.60 -3.90 -1.08
N ASP A 106 9.77 -4.53 -1.02
CA ASP A 106 10.00 -5.74 -0.24
C ASP A 106 10.83 -5.41 1.01
N PHE A 107 10.18 -5.39 2.18
CA PHE A 107 10.83 -5.25 3.47
C PHE A 107 11.41 -6.56 4.01
N GLY A 108 11.01 -7.70 3.43
CA GLY A 108 11.29 -9.00 4.02
C GLY A 108 10.39 -9.29 5.22
N THR A 109 10.58 -10.45 5.85
CA THR A 109 9.60 -11.00 6.80
C THR A 109 9.77 -10.51 8.24
N SER A 110 10.69 -9.57 8.50
CA SER A 110 10.87 -8.96 9.82
C SER A 110 9.66 -8.09 10.14
N GLU A 111 9.04 -8.29 11.32
CA GLU A 111 7.88 -7.49 11.73
C GLU A 111 8.25 -6.03 12.05
N ASN A 112 9.51 -5.77 12.39
CA ASN A 112 10.00 -4.44 12.74
C ASN A 112 10.16 -3.52 11.51
N ASP A 113 10.08 -4.09 10.32
CA ASP A 113 10.38 -3.38 9.08
C ASP A 113 9.09 -2.82 8.44
N ARG A 114 7.95 -2.90 9.16
CA ARG A 114 6.67 -2.41 8.66
C ARG A 114 6.58 -0.87 8.80
N PRO A 115 6.24 -0.14 7.73
CA PRO A 115 6.08 1.30 7.80
C PRO A 115 4.93 1.68 8.72
N TYR A 116 5.11 2.68 9.58
CA TYR A 116 4.02 3.28 10.34
C TYR A 116 3.16 4.18 9.44
N LYS A 117 3.80 4.88 8.51
CA LYS A 117 3.16 5.79 7.56
C LYS A 117 3.76 5.61 6.16
N ILE A 118 2.94 5.81 5.13
CA ILE A 118 3.40 6.01 3.76
C ILE A 118 3.11 7.43 3.29
N GLN A 119 4.05 8.01 2.55
CA GLN A 119 3.88 9.30 1.89
C GLN A 119 3.95 9.08 0.38
N VAL A 120 2.90 9.49 -0.34
CA VAL A 120 2.79 9.29 -1.79
C VAL A 120 2.79 10.61 -2.54
N LYS A 121 3.59 10.68 -3.61
CA LYS A 121 3.65 11.84 -4.52
C LYS A 121 3.56 11.36 -5.96
N ALA A 122 2.86 12.12 -6.79
CA ALA A 122 2.80 11.91 -8.24
C ALA A 122 3.47 13.10 -8.94
N LYS A 123 4.23 12.83 -10.01
CA LYS A 123 4.91 13.85 -10.82
C LYS A 123 4.83 13.52 -12.30
N SER A 124 4.72 14.55 -13.13
CA SER A 124 4.86 14.39 -14.58
C SER A 124 6.34 14.28 -14.97
N MET A 125 6.64 13.49 -16.01
CA MET A 125 7.92 13.55 -16.69
C MET A 125 7.69 14.04 -18.13
N PHE A 126 8.49 15.02 -18.53
CA PHE A 126 8.47 15.67 -19.85
C PHE A 126 9.60 15.15 -20.73
#